data_AF-A0A535MXC6-F1
#
_entry.id   AF-A0A535MXC6-F1
#
_cell.length_a   1.000
_cell.length_b   1.000
_cell.length_c   1.000
_cell.angle_alpha   90.00
_cell.angle_beta   90.00
_cell.angle_gamma   90.00
#
_symmetry.space_group_name_H-M   'P 1'
#
loop_
_entity.id
_entity.type
_entity.pdbx_description
1 polymer ?
#
loop_
_entity_poly.entity_id
_entity_poly.type
_entity_poly.pdbx_seq_one_letter_code
_entity_poly.pdbx_strand_id
1 'polypeptide(L)' 'MLSDYFPLLIFLAAVFIFGLIALFFPPWLAGHRHSAAKDLPYESGIVPRSGARRKFAVSFYLTAMLFIIFD' A
#
# COMPACT_ATOMS: atom_id res chain seq x y z
N MET A 1 4.15 32.68 -10.55
CA MET A 1 3.27 31.71 -11.25
C MET A 1 3.86 30.30 -11.22
N LEU A 2 4.85 29.94 -12.05
CA LEU A 2 5.50 28.61 -11.93
C LEU A 2 6.42 28.48 -10.70
N SER A 3 7.01 29.61 -10.28
CA SER A 3 7.78 29.74 -9.04
C SER A 3 7.00 29.31 -7.79
N ASP A 4 5.68 29.39 -7.83
CA ASP A 4 4.82 29.18 -6.66
C ASP A 4 4.57 27.68 -6.42
N TYR A 5 4.88 26.85 -7.40
CA TYR A 5 4.90 25.38 -7.28
C TYR A 5 6.24 24.86 -6.76
N PHE A 6 7.29 25.68 -6.73
CA PHE A 6 8.60 25.26 -6.23
C PHE A 6 8.55 24.80 -4.75
N PRO A 7 7.86 25.52 -3.84
CA PRO A 7 7.63 25.02 -2.48
C PRO A 7 6.88 23.69 -2.42
N LEU A 8 5.91 23.47 -3.32
CA LEU A 8 5.16 22.22 -3.40
C LEU A 8 6.07 21.04 -3.79
N LEU A 9 6.99 21.25 -4.74
CA LEU A 9 7.94 20.23 -5.17
C LEU A 9 8.91 19.87 -4.03
N ILE A 10 9.41 20.87 -3.30
CA ILE A 10 10.26 20.62 -2.12
C ILE A 10 9.50 19.81 -1.07
N PHE A 11 8.24 20.17 -0.80
CA PHE A 11 7.42 19.45 0.16
C PHE A 11 7.18 18.00 -0.29
N LEU A 12 6.86 17.78 -1.56
CA LEU A 12 6.69 16.44 -2.12
C LEU A 12 7.96 15.60 -1.96
N ALA A 13 9.13 16.17 -2.27
CA ALA A 13 10.42 15.51 -2.11
C ALA A 13 10.68 15.17 -0.63
N ALA A 14 10.41 16.10 0.29
CA ALA A 14 10.58 15.89 1.72
C ALA A 14 9.69 14.74 2.24
N VAL A 15 8.41 14.71 1.88
CA VAL A 15 7.47 13.65 2.28
C VAL A 15 7.88 12.30 1.67
N PHE A 16 8.32 12.29 0.41
CA PHE A 16 8.80 11.07 -0.23
C PHE A 16 10.05 10.50 0.47
N ILE A 17 11.05 11.36 0.74
CA ILE A 17 12.27 10.98 1.47
C ILE A 17 11.90 10.45 2.86
N PHE A 18 11.03 11.15 3.58
CA PHE A 18 10.57 10.71 4.88
C PHE A 18 9.89 9.34 4.83
N GLY A 19 9.01 9.11 3.85
CA GLY A 19 8.34 7.82 3.64
C GLY A 19 9.32 6.68 3.35
N LEU A 20 10.35 6.94 2.53
CA LEU A 20 11.42 5.96 2.29
C LEU A 20 12.19 5.65 3.56
N ILE A 21 12.60 6.66 4.33
CA ILE A 21 13.29 6.46 5.61
C ILE A 21 12.41 5.64 6.55
N ALA A 22 11.14 6.01 6.71
CA ALA A 22 10.22 5.31 7.58
C ALA A 22 9.98 3.83 7.17
N LEU A 23 10.04 3.52 5.87
CA LEU A 23 9.88 2.15 5.38
C LEU A 23 11.16 1.31 5.54
N PHE A 24 12.33 1.87 5.22
CA PHE A 24 13.58 1.11 5.12
C PHE A 24 14.46 1.15 6.37
N PHE A 25 14.23 2.10 7.28
CA PHE A 25 15.01 2.22 8.52
C PHE A 25 14.62 1.21 9.61
N PRO A 26 13.33 0.89 9.87
CA PRO A 26 12.95 -0.01 10.96
C PRO A 26 13.62 -1.39 10.94
N PRO A 27 13.81 -2.06 9.79
CA PRO A 27 14.43 -3.38 9.79
C PRO A 27 15.91 -3.38 10.20
N TRP A 28 16.59 -2.24 10.13
CA TRP A 28 17.95 -2.07 10.66
C TRP A 28 17.97 -1.99 12.20
N LEU A 29 16.90 -1.48 12.81
CA LEU A 29 16.75 -1.37 14.27
C LEU A 29 16.14 -2.63 14.91
N ALA A 30 15.10 -3.19 14.31
CA ALA A 30 14.26 -4.24 14.92
C ALA A 30 14.71 -5.67 14.57
N GLY A 31 15.61 -5.83 13.60
CA GLY A 31 16.10 -7.12 13.11
C GLY A 31 15.09 -7.88 12.27
N HIS A 32 15.58 -8.62 11.27
CA HIS A 32 14.75 -9.44 10.38
C HIS A 32 14.69 -10.88 10.89
N ARG A 33 13.51 -11.35 11.32
CA ARG A 33 13.28 -12.74 11.75
C ARG A 33 12.25 -13.42 10.87
N HIS A 34 12.71 -13.91 9.72
CA HIS A 34 11.93 -14.74 8.79
C HIS A 34 11.70 -16.14 9.34
N SER A 35 10.55 -16.71 9.03
CA SER A 35 10.18 -18.09 9.36
C SER A 35 9.05 -18.49 8.44
N ALA A 36 9.06 -19.74 7.97
CA ALA A 36 8.01 -20.28 7.11
C ALA A 36 6.60 -20.01 7.65
N ALA A 37 6.40 -20.03 8.98
CA ALA A 37 5.11 -19.73 9.60
C ALA A 37 4.69 -18.25 9.50
N LYS A 38 5.65 -17.31 9.50
CA LYS A 38 5.38 -15.85 9.42
C LYS A 38 5.16 -15.37 7.99
N ASP A 39 5.73 -16.10 7.03
CA ASP A 39 5.66 -15.76 5.60
C ASP A 39 4.41 -16.36 4.92
N LEU A 40 3.65 -17.21 5.63
CA LEU A 40 2.39 -17.78 5.15
C LEU A 40 1.23 -16.77 5.25
N PRO A 41 0.25 -16.81 4.32
CA PRO A 41 -0.97 -16.03 4.43
C PRO A 41 -1.69 -16.29 5.75
N TYR A 42 -2.24 -15.23 6.34
CA TYR A 42 -2.98 -15.33 7.60
C TYR A 42 -4.34 -16.00 7.39
N GLU A 43 -4.52 -17.16 8.02
CA GLU A 43 -5.78 -17.90 8.10
C GLU A 43 -5.88 -18.64 9.46
N SER A 44 -5.43 -17.99 10.54
CA SER A 44 -5.45 -18.54 11.91
C SER A 44 -4.82 -19.95 12.05
N GLY A 45 -3.77 -20.24 11.28
CA GLY A 45 -3.07 -21.53 11.29
C GLY A 45 -3.64 -22.59 10.34
N ILE A 46 -4.71 -22.29 9.60
CA ILE A 46 -5.27 -23.18 8.58
C ILE A 46 -4.50 -22.98 7.27
N VAL A 47 -3.96 -24.06 6.71
CA VAL A 47 -3.30 -23.99 5.39
C VAL A 47 -4.38 -23.80 4.32
N PRO A 48 -4.32 -22.73 3.50
CA PRO A 48 -5.32 -22.50 2.46
C PRO A 48 -5.28 -23.63 1.42
N ARG A 49 -6.42 -24.32 1.24
CA ARG A 49 -6.56 -25.48 0.34
C ARG A 49 -7.24 -25.17 -0.98
N SER A 50 -7.95 -24.05 -1.08
CA SER A 50 -8.74 -23.65 -2.25
C SER A 50 -8.15 -22.43 -2.95
N GLY A 51 -8.51 -22.24 -4.22
CA GLY A 51 -8.07 -21.08 -4.98
C GLY A 51 -8.63 -19.77 -4.41
N ALA A 52 -7.78 -18.74 -4.30
CA ALA A 52 -8.16 -17.41 -3.78
C ALA A 52 -8.99 -16.57 -4.77
N ARG A 53 -9.34 -17.11 -5.95
CA ARG A 53 -10.08 -16.37 -6.99
C ARG A 53 -11.57 -16.33 -6.67
N ARG A 54 -12.08 -15.16 -6.33
CA ARG A 54 -13.51 -14.89 -6.17
C ARG A 54 -13.93 -13.72 -7.05
N LYS A 55 -15.18 -13.75 -7.52
CA LYS A 55 -15.78 -12.59 -8.19
C LYS A 55 -16.02 -11.53 -7.12
N PHE A 56 -15.50 -10.33 -7.35
CA PHE A 56 -15.82 -9.17 -6.54
C PHE A 56 -17.20 -8.62 -6.93
N ALA A 57 -17.86 -7.92 -6.02
CA ALA A 57 -19.15 -7.30 -6.28
C ALA A 57 -19.03 -6.21 -7.37
N VAL A 58 -20.03 -6.14 -8.25
CA VAL A 58 -20.09 -5.13 -9.34
C VAL A 58 -20.23 -3.70 -8.78
N SER A 59 -20.67 -3.56 -7.53
CA SER A 59 -20.79 -2.26 -6.85
C SER A 59 -19.49 -1.45 -6.86
N PHE A 60 -18.32 -2.08 -6.71
CA PHE A 60 -17.03 -1.37 -6.80
C PHE A 60 -16.81 -0.71 -8.16
N TYR A 61 -17.21 -1.40 -9.24
CA TYR A 61 -17.14 -0.86 -10.60
C TYR A 61 -18.13 0.29 -10.79
N LEU A 62 -19.38 0.12 -10.36
CA LEU A 62 -20.39 1.17 -10.46
C LEU A 62 -19.96 2.43 -9.70
N THR A 63 -19.45 2.29 -8.48
CA THR A 63 -18.94 3.42 -7.68
C THR A 63 -17.78 4.13 -8.39
N ALA A 64 -16.80 3.38 -8.92
CA ALA A 64 -15.67 3.97 -9.62
C ALA A 64 -16.08 4.67 -10.93
N MET A 65 -16.98 4.05 -11.71
CA MET A 65 -17.52 4.64 -12.93
C MET A 65 -18.31 5.92 -12.64
N LEU A 66 -19.14 5.89 -11.59
CA LEU A 66 -19.93 7.05 -11.16
C LEU A 66 -19.02 8.18 -10.68
N PHE A 67 -17.98 7.87 -9.91
CA PHE A 67 -16.96 8.84 -9.50
C PHE A 67 -16.30 9.49 -10.71
N ILE A 68 -15.82 8.72 -11.69
CA ILE A 68 -15.19 9.26 -12.92
C ILE A 68 -16.14 10.17 -13.73
N ILE A 69 -17.45 9.92 -13.72
CA ILE A 69 -18.42 10.71 -14.48
C ILE A 69 -18.76 12.03 -13.77
N PHE A 70 -18.74 12.06 -12.44
CA PHE A 70 -19.20 13.21 -11.65
C PHE A 70 -18.09 14.02 -10.96
N ASP A 71 -16.90 13.43 -10.79
CA ASP A 71 -15.67 14.14 -10.46
C ASP A 71 -15.17 14.91 -11.69
#